data_AF-A0AAW9W8T0-F1
#
_entry.id   AF-A0AAW9W8T0-F1
#
_cell.length_a   1.000
_cell.length_b   1.000
_cell.length_c   1.000
_cell.angle_alpha   90.00
_cell.angle_beta   90.00
_cell.angle_gamma   90.00
#
_symmetry.space_group_name_H-M   'P 1'
#
loop_
_entity.id
_entity.type
_entity.pdbx_description
1 polymer ?
#
loop_
_entity_poly.entity_id
_entity_poly.type
_entity_poly.pdbx_seq_one_letter_code
_entity_poly.pdbx_strand_id
1 'polypeptide(L)' 'MKKMVNILPSILNSDFWNIKETLNILNNSETKEIHIDIMDGNFVEDMAFGPKFVRTIREHTDLKLDLHLMIINPERK' A
#
# COMPACT_ATOMS: atom_id res chain seq x y z
N MET A 1 -15.91 26.65 2.55
CA MET A 1 -15.90 25.29 1.95
C MET A 1 -15.22 24.36 2.94
N LYS A 2 -15.85 23.24 3.31
CA LYS A 2 -15.26 22.28 4.26
C LYS A 2 -14.11 21.58 3.54
N LYS A 3 -12.89 21.62 4.09
CA LYS A 3 -11.73 20.95 3.50
C LYS A 3 -12.00 19.45 3.55
N MET A 4 -12.08 18.80 2.38
CA MET A 4 -12.33 17.36 2.30
C MET A 4 -11.06 16.65 2.75
N VAL A 5 -11.16 15.85 3.80
CA VAL A 5 -10.03 15.07 4.35
C VAL A 5 -9.95 13.77 3.57
N ASN A 6 -8.77 13.47 3.03
CA ASN A 6 -8.50 12.20 2.37
C ASN A 6 -7.82 11.27 3.36
N ILE A 7 -8.32 10.04 3.48
CA ILE A 7 -7.74 9.01 4.36
C ILE A 7 -7.20 7.90 3.47
N LEU A 8 -5.92 7.58 3.63
CA LEU A 8 -5.21 6.55 2.88
C LEU A 8 -4.84 5.43 3.85
N PRO A 9 -5.61 4.34 3.93
CA PRO A 9 -5.29 3.24 4.83
C PRO A 9 -3.98 2.57 4.42
N SER A 10 -3.01 2.46 5.34
CA SER A 10 -1.80 1.66 5.10
C SER A 10 -2.12 0.18 5.28
N ILE A 11 -1.80 -0.61 4.26
CA ILE A 11 -1.98 -2.07 4.30
C ILE A 11 -0.82 -2.80 5.01
N LEU A 12 0.22 -2.08 5.45
CA LEU A 12 1.34 -2.65 6.21
C LEU A 12 0.91 -3.32 7.52
N ASN A 13 -0.17 -2.83 8.14
CA ASN A 13 -0.69 -3.39 9.39
C ASN A 13 -1.89 -4.33 9.17
N SER A 14 -2.13 -4.76 7.93
CA SER A 14 -3.20 -5.70 7.62
C SER A 14 -2.83 -7.13 8.00
N ASP A 15 -3.85 -7.99 8.16
CA ASP A 15 -3.63 -9.43 8.30
C ASP A 15 -3.16 -10.00 6.95
N PHE A 16 -1.85 -10.23 6.81
CA PHE A 16 -1.26 -10.78 5.59
C PHE A 16 -1.70 -12.19 5.26
N TRP A 17 -2.11 -12.98 6.26
CA TRP A 17 -2.68 -14.30 6.01
C TRP A 17 -4.01 -14.18 5.25
N ASN A 18 -4.71 -13.05 5.38
CA ASN A 18 -6.02 -12.81 4.77
C ASN A 18 -6.15 -11.43 4.12
N ILE A 19 -5.12 -10.99 3.39
CA ILE A 19 -5.11 -9.65 2.79
C ILE A 19 -6.23 -9.41 1.76
N LYS A 20 -6.73 -10.49 1.14
CA LYS A 20 -7.88 -10.44 0.25
C LYS A 20 -9.09 -9.79 0.92
N GLU A 21 -9.34 -10.12 2.18
CA GLU A 21 -10.48 -9.55 2.91
C GLU A 21 -10.27 -8.07 3.22
N THR A 22 -9.03 -7.68 3.55
CA THR A 22 -8.67 -6.25 3.69
C THR A 22 -8.95 -5.49 2.39
N LEU A 23 -8.53 -6.04 1.25
CA LEU A 23 -8.82 -5.42 -0.06
C LEU A 23 -10.31 -5.37 -0.38
N ASN A 24 -11.08 -6.42 -0.07
CA ASN A 24 -12.54 -6.41 -0.24
C ASN A 24 -13.18 -5.27 0.55
N ILE A 25 -12.79 -5.11 1.82
CA ILE A 25 -13.31 -4.03 2.68
C ILE A 25 -12.96 -2.67 2.07
N LEU A 26 -11.70 -2.47 1.67
CA LEU A 26 -11.24 -1.20 1.11
C LEU A 26 -11.92 -0.86 -0.23
N ASN A 27 -12.09 -1.84 -1.12
CA ASN A 27 -12.76 -1.70 -2.41
C ASN A 27 -14.23 -1.27 -2.27
N ASN A 28 -14.89 -1.69 -1.19
CA ASN A 28 -16.29 -1.34 -0.91
C ASN A 28 -16.42 -0.12 0.03
N SER A 29 -15.31 0.49 0.42
CA SER A 29 -15.30 1.66 1.29
C SER A 29 -15.40 2.97 0.50
N GLU A 30 -15.53 4.09 1.23
CA GLU A 30 -15.51 5.42 0.62
C GLU A 30 -14.12 5.87 0.17
N THR A 31 -13.05 5.16 0.58
CA THR A 31 -11.69 5.53 0.17
C THR A 31 -11.49 5.38 -1.33
N LYS A 32 -10.59 6.19 -1.87
CA LYS A 32 -10.17 6.13 -3.28
C LYS A 32 -8.71 5.75 -3.45
N GLU A 33 -7.99 5.62 -2.34
CA GLU A 33 -6.55 5.44 -2.34
C GLU A 33 -6.12 4.61 -1.13
N ILE A 34 -5.13 3.75 -1.34
CA ILE A 34 -4.50 2.92 -0.30
C ILE A 34 -3.01 3.19 -0.27
N HIS A 35 -2.44 3.14 0.92
CA HIS A 35 -1.01 3.39 1.14
C HIS A 35 -0.24 2.07 1.24
N ILE A 36 0.88 1.97 0.54
CA ILE A 36 1.74 0.80 0.52
C ILE A 36 3.19 1.24 0.80
N ASP A 37 3.71 0.78 1.93
CA ASP A 37 5.09 0.99 2.33
C ASP A 37 6.03 -0.05 1.68
N ILE A 38 7.02 0.41 0.92
CA ILE A 38 8.05 -0.43 0.30
C ILE A 38 9.36 -0.18 1.05
N MET A 39 9.88 -1.21 1.72
CA MET A 39 11.06 -1.12 2.58
C MET A 39 12.10 -2.17 2.19
N ASP A 40 13.38 -1.78 2.14
CA ASP A 40 14.47 -2.63 1.67
C ASP A 40 15.46 -3.11 2.75
N GLY A 41 15.20 -2.84 4.03
CA GLY A 41 16.11 -3.20 5.13
C GLY A 41 17.44 -2.42 5.15
N ASN A 42 17.67 -1.49 4.21
CA ASN A 42 18.89 -0.68 4.13
C ASN A 42 18.61 0.80 4.39
N PHE A 43 17.51 1.34 3.84
CA PHE A 43 17.07 2.71 4.14
C PHE A 43 16.39 2.80 5.52
N VAL A 44 15.67 1.74 5.90
CA VAL A 44 15.08 1.50 7.22
C VAL A 44 15.45 0.09 7.66
N GLU A 45 15.47 -0.20 8.96
CA GLU A 45 15.86 -1.52 9.47
C GLU A 45 14.86 -2.62 9.10
N ASP A 46 13.57 -2.28 9.02
CA ASP A 46 12.51 -3.22 8.66
C ASP A 46 12.48 -3.53 7.16
N MET A 47 12.04 -4.75 6.83
CA MET A 47 11.78 -5.17 5.45
C MET A 47 10.30 -5.49 5.28
N ALA A 48 9.69 -4.91 4.25
CA ALA A 48 8.26 -5.03 3.97
C ALA A 48 8.02 -5.52 2.54
N PHE A 49 7.15 -4.83 1.79
CA PHE A 49 6.73 -5.25 0.46
C PHE A 49 7.74 -4.83 -0.61
N GLY A 50 7.76 -5.59 -1.71
CA GLY A 50 8.47 -5.24 -2.94
C GLY A 50 7.54 -5.08 -4.14
N PRO A 51 8.09 -4.79 -5.34
CA PRO A 51 7.31 -4.55 -6.56
C PRO A 51 6.35 -5.69 -6.94
N LYS A 52 6.72 -6.95 -6.64
CA LYS A 52 5.86 -8.11 -6.90
C LYS A 52 4.54 -8.03 -6.13
N PHE A 53 4.61 -7.64 -4.86
CA PHE A 53 3.42 -7.49 -4.02
C PHE A 53 2.52 -6.36 -4.54
N VAL A 54 3.10 -5.21 -4.91
CA VAL A 54 2.35 -4.10 -5.51
C VAL A 54 1.60 -4.54 -6.77
N ARG A 55 2.23 -5.33 -7.65
CA ARG A 55 1.57 -5.90 -8.84
C ARG A 55 0.39 -6.79 -8.46
N THR A 56 0.57 -7.68 -7.48
CA THR A 56 -0.53 -8.53 -6.98
C THR A 56 -1.67 -7.71 -6.40
N ILE A 57 -1.40 -6.66 -5.62
CA ILE A 57 -2.44 -5.76 -5.11
C ILE A 57 -3.17 -5.08 -6.27
N ARG A 58 -2.45 -4.53 -7.26
CA ARG A 58 -3.03 -3.86 -8.43
C ARG A 58 -4.01 -4.73 -9.20
N GLU A 59 -3.78 -6.05 -9.28
CA GLU A 59 -4.68 -7.01 -9.94
C GLU A 59 -6.03 -7.18 -9.21
N HIS A 60 -6.14 -6.76 -7.95
CA HIS A 60 -7.28 -7.04 -7.06
C HIS A 60 -8.00 -5.79 -6.52
N THR A 61 -7.66 -4.61 -7.01
CA THR A 61 -8.35 -3.35 -6.67
C THR A 61 -8.32 -2.42 -7.87
N ASP A 62 -9.21 -1.43 -7.92
CA ASP A 62 -9.16 -0.25 -8.81
C ASP A 62 -8.76 1.03 -8.05
N LEU A 63 -8.54 0.94 -6.74
CA LEU A 63 -8.10 2.07 -5.91
C LEU A 63 -6.75 2.60 -6.40
N LYS A 64 -6.52 3.89 -6.20
CA LYS A 64 -5.20 4.50 -6.43
C LYS A 64 -4.22 3.90 -5.41
N LEU A 65 -3.02 3.57 -5.88
CA LEU A 65 -1.95 3.06 -5.02
C LEU A 65 -0.99 4.21 -4.73
N ASP A 66 -0.93 4.61 -3.47
CA ASP A 66 0.08 5.53 -2.96
C ASP A 66 1.28 4.69 -2.50
N LEU A 67 2.40 4.79 -3.23
CA LEU A 67 3.60 3.99 -2.99
C LEU A 67 4.64 4.83 -2.26
N HIS A 68 4.95 4.44 -1.02
CA HIS A 68 5.96 5.10 -0.21
C HIS A 68 7.26 4.31 -0.26
N LEU A 69 8.23 4.85 -1.00
CA LEU A 69 9.51 4.20 -1.26
C LEU A 69 10.51 4.53 -0.15
N MET A 70 10.61 3.64 0.84
CA MET A 70 11.65 3.65 1.88
C MET A 70 12.78 2.72 1.46
N ILE A 71 13.42 3.04 0.33
CA ILE A 71 14.45 2.21 -0.31
C ILE A 71 15.63 3.04 -0.78
N ILE A 72 16.82 2.45 -0.77
CA ILE A 72 18.02 3.02 -1.38
C ILE A 72 18.01 2.74 -2.89
N ASN A 73 18.37 3.74 -3.71
CA ASN A 73 18.43 3.67 -5.18
C ASN A 73 17.12 3.13 -5.81
N PRO A 74 15.97 3.82 -5.60
CA PRO A 74 14.66 3.37 -6.05
C PRO A 74 14.55 3.14 -7.56
N GLU A 75 15.37 3.82 -8.36
CA GLU A 75 15.40 3.70 -9.81
C GLU A 75 15.87 2.33 -10.33
N ARG A 76 16.42 1.48 -9.45
CA ARG A 76 16.97 0.15 -9.78
C ARG A 76 16.08 -1.02 -9.34
N LYS A 77 14.95 -0.76 -8.71
CA LYS A 77 14.08 -1.78 -8.08
C LYS A 77 12.86 -2.10 -8.93
#